data_AF-A0A5E4I2X7-F1
#
_entry.id   AF-A0A5E4I2X7-F1
#
_cell.length_a   1.000
_cell.length_b   1.000
_cell.length_c   1.000
_cell.angle_alpha   90.00
_cell.angle_beta   90.00
_cell.angle_gamma   90.00
#
_symmetry.space_group_name_H-M   'P 1'
#
loop_
_entity.id
_entity.type
_entity.pdbx_description
1 polymer ?
#
loop_
_entity_poly.entity_id
_entity_poly.type
_entity_poly.pdbx_seq_one_letter_code
_entity_poly.pdbx_strand_id
1 'polypeptide(L)' 'MHIMDERLYVAIGMKEQGGSFVKGLGEALLHADMYNTEKIKKAFLGYWKDYLKIGIEIESKKPER' A
#
# COMPACT_ATOMS: atom_id res chain seq x y z
N MET A 1 -5.54 -16.54 8.56
CA MET A 1 -5.10 -15.55 7.54
C MET A 1 -6.23 -14.55 7.33
N HIS A 2 -6.19 -13.39 8.00
CA HIS A 2 -7.09 -12.29 7.65
C HIS A 2 -6.62 -11.74 6.30
N ILE A 3 -7.47 -11.82 5.27
CA ILE A 3 -7.17 -11.18 3.99
C ILE A 3 -7.35 -9.67 4.24
N MET A 4 -6.25 -8.96 4.50
CA MET A 4 -6.29 -7.49 4.55
C MET A 4 -6.66 -6.94 3.17
N ASP A 5 -7.30 -5.77 3.18
CA ASP A 5 -7.59 -5.00 1.97
C ASP A 5 -6.30 -4.77 1.15
N GLU A 6 -6.37 -4.99 -0.16
CA GLU A 6 -5.28 -4.72 -1.10
C GLU A 6 -4.69 -3.31 -0.90
N ARG A 7 -5.56 -2.33 -0.65
CA ARG A 7 -5.19 -0.94 -0.34
C ARG A 7 -4.24 -0.84 0.85
N LEU A 8 -4.49 -1.62 1.91
CA LEU A 8 -3.67 -1.61 3.13
C LEU A 8 -2.28 -2.16 2.84
N TYR A 9 -2.16 -3.27 2.11
CA TYR A 9 -0.86 -3.82 1.72
C TYR A 9 -0.05 -2.82 0.88
N VAL A 10 -0.69 -2.21 -0.12
CA VAL A 10 -0.03 -1.20 -0.97
C VAL A 10 0.46 -0.03 -0.13
N ALA A 11 -0.38 0.49 0.77
CA ALA A 11 -0.01 1.59 1.65
C ALA A 11 1.16 1.23 2.57
N ILE A 12 1.18 0.01 3.13
CA ILE A 12 2.30 -0.50 3.93
C ILE A 12 3.58 -0.57 3.09
N GLY A 13 3.52 -1.18 1.91
CA GLY A 13 4.68 -1.28 1.02
C GLY A 13 5.24 0.10 0.66
N MET A 14 4.37 1.05 0.33
CA MET A 14 4.73 2.44 0.01
C MET A 14 5.38 3.16 1.19
N LYS A 15 4.87 2.98 2.42
CA LYS A 15 5.39 3.63 3.62
C LYS A 15 6.73 3.07 4.09
N GLU A 16 6.91 1.75 4.00
CA GLU A 16 8.11 1.09 4.52
C GLU A 16 9.28 1.13 3.52
N GLN A 17 9.02 0.97 2.23
CA GLN A 17 10.06 0.81 1.20
C GLN A 17 10.06 1.91 0.12
N GLY A 18 9.12 2.84 0.16
CA GLY A 18 9.06 3.97 -0.78
C GLY A 18 10.08 5.07 -0.50
N GLY A 19 10.43 5.85 -1.53
CA GLY A 19 11.08 7.15 -1.36
C GLY A 19 10.14 8.20 -0.75
N SER A 20 10.62 9.41 -0.47
CA SER A 20 9.83 10.46 0.22
C SER A 20 8.45 10.73 -0.40
N PHE A 21 8.38 10.83 -1.73
CA PHE A 21 7.12 10.99 -2.46
C PHE A 21 6.18 9.78 -2.27
N VAL A 22 6.71 8.57 -2.43
CA VAL A 22 5.94 7.33 -2.33
C VAL A 22 5.43 7.10 -0.90
N LYS A 23 6.24 7.45 0.11
CA LYS A 23 5.79 7.41 1.51
C LYS A 23 4.59 8.34 1.74
N GLY A 24 4.65 9.57 1.22
CA GLY A 24 3.52 10.49 1.26
C GLY A 24 2.28 9.95 0.53
N LEU A 25 2.47 9.28 -0.60
CA LEU A 25 1.39 8.61 -1.32
C LEU A 25 0.77 7.46 -0.50
N GLY A 26 1.59 6.68 0.19
CA GLY A 26 1.14 5.62 1.10
C GLY A 26 0.32 6.16 2.28
N GLU A 27 0.74 7.27 2.89
CA GLU A 27 -0.06 7.96 3.92
C GLU A 27 -1.39 8.46 3.36
N ALA A 28 -1.37 9.12 2.20
CA ALA A 28 -2.59 9.58 1.54
C ALA A 28 -3.55 8.41 1.23
N LEU A 29 -3.01 7.27 0.78
CA LEU A 29 -3.79 6.07 0.48
C LEU A 29 -4.48 5.47 1.72
N LEU A 30 -3.85 5.52 2.90
CA LEU A 30 -4.48 5.07 4.16
C LEU A 30 -5.72 5.88 4.52
N HIS A 31 -5.71 7.17 4.20
CA HIS A 31 -6.80 8.09 4.52
C HIS A 31 -7.80 8.31 3.37
N ALA A 32 -7.50 7.81 2.17
CA ALA A 32 -8.36 7.95 1.01
C ALA A 32 -9.65 7.12 1.14
N ASP A 33 -10.77 7.69 0.70
CA ASP A 33 -11.99 6.94 0.43
C ASP A 33 -11.82 6.04 -0.81
N MET A 34 -12.84 5.22 -1.12
CA MET A 34 -12.79 4.31 -2.27
C MET A 34 -12.61 5.06 -3.61
N TYR A 35 -13.22 6.23 -3.76
CA TYR A 35 -13.16 7.00 -5.00
C TYR A 35 -11.74 7.54 -5.26
N ASN A 36 -11.09 8.07 -4.23
CA ASN A 36 -9.73 8.57 -4.31
C ASN A 36 -8.70 7.43 -4.33
N THR A 37 -8.99 6.30 -3.68
CA THR A 37 -8.19 5.06 -3.81
C THR A 37 -8.10 4.62 -5.27
N GLU A 38 -9.23 4.58 -5.98
CA GLU A 38 -9.25 4.22 -7.41
C GLU A 38 -8.49 5.22 -8.28
N LYS A 39 -8.54 6.52 -7.95
CA LYS A 39 -7.73 7.53 -8.66
C LYS A 39 -6.23 7.31 -8.45
N ILE A 40 -5.81 7.05 -7.21
CA ILE A 40 -4.42 6.76 -6.89
C ILE A 40 -3.95 5.51 -7.63
N LYS A 41 -4.74 4.42 -7.61
CA LYS A 41 -4.43 3.16 -8.32
C LYS A 41 -4.26 3.38 -9.82
N LYS A 42 -5.15 4.15 -10.45
CA LYS A 42 -5.07 4.46 -11.88
C LYS A 42 -3.88 5.34 -12.23
N ALA A 43 -3.60 6.35 -11.41
CA ALA A 43 -2.49 7.28 -11.64
C ALA A 43 -1.11 6.60 -11.47
N PHE A 44 -0.98 5.65 -10.54
CA PHE A 44 0.29 5.04 -10.17
C PHE A 44 0.26 3.50 -10.25
N LEU A 45 -0.29 2.96 -11.35
CA LEU A 45 -0.53 1.52 -11.48
C LEU A 45 0.74 0.65 -11.36
N GLY A 46 1.89 1.15 -11.83
CA GLY A 46 3.18 0.47 -11.67
C GLY A 46 3.56 0.34 -10.19
N TYR A 47 3.59 1.47 -9.47
CA TYR A 47 3.84 1.49 -8.02
C TYR A 47 2.84 0.61 -7.27
N TRP A 48 1.57 0.64 -7.66
CA TRP A 48 0.55 -0.18 -7.05
C TRP A 48 0.91 -1.67 -7.07
N LYS A 49 1.33 -2.20 -8.23
CA LYS A 49 1.71 -3.61 -8.38
C LYS A 49 2.96 -3.95 -7.56
N ASP A 50 3.97 -3.10 -7.63
CA ASP A 50 5.25 -3.33 -6.95
C ASP A 50 5.08 -3.31 -5.43
N TYR A 51 4.38 -2.30 -4.91
CA TYR A 51 4.18 -2.16 -3.48
C TYR A 51 3.10 -3.07 -2.89
N LEU A 52 2.16 -3.58 -3.70
CA LEU A 52 1.28 -4.67 -3.26
C LEU A 52 2.09 -5.91 -2.87
N LYS A 53 3.03 -6.32 -3.73
CA LYS A 53 3.91 -7.46 -3.45
C LYS A 53 4.74 -7.23 -2.19
N ILE A 54 5.36 -6.06 -2.08
CA ILE A 54 6.19 -5.68 -0.92
C ILE A 54 5.35 -5.67 0.37
N GLY A 55 4.15 -5.09 0.34
CA GLY A 55 3.25 -5.03 1.48
C GLY A 55 2.83 -6.41 2.00
N ILE A 56 2.50 -7.33 1.08
CA ILE A 56 2.21 -8.73 1.41
C ILE A 56 3.43 -9.38 2.08
N GLU A 57 4.63 -9.19 1.53
CA GLU A 57 5.86 -9.76 2.11
C GLU A 57 6.16 -9.21 3.52
N ILE A 58 5.90 -7.93 3.76
CA ILE A 58 6.09 -7.28 5.06
C ILE A 58 5.11 -7.87 6.09
N GLU A 59 3.83 -7.90 5.78
CA GLU A 59 2.81 -8.43 6.69
C GLU A 59 3.01 -9.92 6.96
N SER A 60 3.40 -10.70 5.94
CA SER A 60 3.68 -12.13 6.10
C SER A 60 4.87 -12.41 7.03
N LYS A 61 5.76 -11.43 7.22
CA LYS A 61 6.94 -11.54 8.10
C LYS A 61 6.72 -10.95 9.48
N LYS A 62 5.60 -10.26 9.72
CA LYS A 62 5.30 -9.74 11.06
C LYS A 62 4.96 -10.91 11.97
N PRO A 63 5.60 -11.04 13.16
CA PRO A 63 5.19 -12.04 14.13
C PRO A 63 3.74 -11.78 14.53
N GLU A 64 2.95 -12.85 14.68
CA GLU A 64 1.58 -12.76 15.18
C GLU A 64 1.60 -11.98 16.51
N ARG A 65 0.85 -10.87 16.54
CA ARG A 65 0.71 -10.01 17.72
C ARG A 65 -0.37 -10.55 18.64
#